data_AF-A0A2I1FIE3-F1
#
_entry.id   AF-A0A2I1FIE3-F1
#
_cell.length_a   1.000
_cell.length_b   1.000
_cell.length_c   1.000
_cell.angle_alpha   90.00
_cell.angle_beta   90.00
_cell.angle_gamma   90.00
#
_symmetry.space_group_name_H-M   'P 1'
#
loop_
_entity.id
_entity.type
_entity.pdbx_description
1 polymer ?
#
loop_
_entity_poly.entity_id
_entity_poly.type
_entity_poly.pdbx_seq_one_letter_code
_entity_poly.pdbx_strand_id
1 'polypeptide(L)'
;MSEVSTLIEQDPSDAQKKRTRESSASTEKSSSKKAKKTGGKKVSSMLKKLIEELLTDVISDVAGENLEEASENETSNFLQLYDKIDSAESKNEDASQGLIYSYFDFGEAVFKRYKELKLEHGKDGSQALVKSEVRKAIPEAKCSDEALRKRMERSEKVYKLFNSIGKEKIAQIKTTPPGFILNLTKDEKDYVMAEVLKQKLR
;
A
#
# COMPACT_ATOMS: atom_id res chain seq x y z
N MET A 1 29.38 24.61 -53.20
CA MET A 1 29.19 24.68 -54.66
C MET A 1 30.41 24.02 -55.28
N SER A 2 30.32 22.84 -55.88
CA SER A 2 29.14 21.98 -56.19
C SER A 2 29.58 20.50 -56.10
N GLU A 3 28.77 19.53 -55.64
CA GLU A 3 27.73 18.76 -56.38
C GLU A 3 28.22 18.11 -57.69
N VAL A 4 27.84 16.87 -58.09
CA VAL A 4 27.07 15.77 -57.44
C VAL A 4 27.40 14.41 -58.11
N SER A 5 26.92 13.31 -57.51
CA SER A 5 27.00 11.89 -57.91
C SER A 5 26.69 11.48 -59.37
N THR A 6 27.15 10.28 -59.75
CA THR A 6 26.38 9.32 -60.58
C THR A 6 26.67 7.85 -60.21
N LEU A 7 25.76 6.95 -60.60
CA LEU A 7 25.76 5.48 -60.38
C LEU A 7 25.53 4.75 -61.73
N ILE A 8 25.28 3.42 -61.70
CA ILE A 8 24.78 2.53 -62.80
C ILE A 8 25.89 2.08 -63.78
N GLU A 9 26.12 0.81 -64.14
CA GLU A 9 25.59 -0.53 -63.73
C GLU A 9 26.74 -1.59 -63.91
N GLN A 10 26.64 -2.93 -64.06
CA GLN A 10 25.57 -3.93 -64.32
C GLN A 10 25.96 -5.34 -63.79
N ASP A 11 25.03 -6.31 -63.82
CA ASP A 11 25.22 -7.78 -63.63
C ASP A 11 25.53 -8.48 -65.00
N PRO A 12 25.65 -9.82 -65.22
CA PRO A 12 25.17 -10.97 -64.42
C PRO A 12 26.12 -12.21 -64.29
N SER A 13 25.71 -13.23 -63.50
CA SER A 13 25.69 -14.65 -63.95
C SER A 13 24.85 -15.57 -63.05
N ASP A 14 24.25 -16.62 -63.62
CA ASP A 14 23.41 -17.63 -62.95
C ASP A 14 24.07 -19.02 -62.98
N ALA A 15 24.16 -19.73 -61.84
CA ALA A 15 24.29 -21.19 -61.78
C ALA A 15 24.17 -21.83 -60.37
N GLN A 16 23.10 -22.62 -60.17
CA GLN A 16 23.13 -23.97 -59.55
C GLN A 16 23.49 -24.22 -58.04
N LYS A 17 22.41 -24.43 -57.26
CA LYS A 17 22.03 -25.77 -56.70
C LYS A 17 22.88 -26.41 -55.57
N LYS A 18 22.36 -26.33 -54.33
CA LYS A 18 22.35 -27.48 -53.38
C LYS A 18 21.09 -27.49 -52.50
N ARG A 19 20.76 -28.65 -51.90
CA ARG A 19 19.48 -28.96 -51.24
C ARG A 19 19.54 -28.90 -49.70
N THR A 20 18.35 -28.94 -49.10
CA THR A 20 18.02 -29.55 -47.78
C THR A 20 18.12 -28.67 -46.54
N ARG A 21 16.95 -28.30 -45.97
CA ARG A 21 16.41 -28.99 -44.77
C ARG A 21 14.87 -28.93 -44.73
N GLU A 22 14.26 -29.86 -43.99
CA GLU A 22 12.83 -30.15 -44.01
C GLU A 22 11.93 -29.05 -43.41
N SER A 23 10.71 -28.97 -43.94
CA SER A 23 9.60 -28.25 -43.31
C SER A 23 9.11 -28.99 -42.06
N SER A 24 9.29 -28.41 -40.88
CA SER A 24 8.57 -28.84 -39.68
C SER A 24 7.28 -28.02 -39.52
N ALA A 25 6.15 -28.70 -39.40
CA ALA A 25 4.85 -28.04 -39.31
C ALA A 25 4.71 -27.24 -38.00
N SER A 26 4.24 -26.00 -38.10
CA SER A 26 3.83 -25.21 -36.93
C SER A 26 2.67 -25.92 -36.22
N THR A 27 2.97 -26.52 -35.06
CA THR A 27 1.94 -27.05 -34.17
C THR A 27 1.26 -25.89 -33.46
N GLU A 28 -0.01 -25.66 -33.77
CA GLU A 28 -0.81 -24.63 -33.11
C GLU A 28 -0.97 -24.97 -31.62
N LYS A 29 -0.13 -24.36 -30.78
CA LYS A 29 -0.33 -24.34 -29.33
C LYS A 29 -1.56 -23.51 -29.00
N SER A 30 -2.71 -24.17 -28.99
CA SER A 30 -3.97 -23.64 -28.49
C SER A 30 -3.82 -23.23 -27.02
N SER A 31 -3.46 -21.97 -26.78
CA SER A 31 -3.28 -21.47 -25.42
C SER A 31 -4.63 -21.48 -24.72
N SER A 32 -4.85 -22.44 -23.83
CA SER A 32 -6.01 -22.55 -22.96
C SER A 32 -5.96 -21.45 -21.88
N LYS A 33 -6.12 -20.21 -22.35
CA LYS A 33 -6.06 -18.95 -21.62
C LYS A 33 -7.16 -18.94 -20.56
N LYS A 34 -6.87 -19.54 -19.40
CA LYS A 34 -7.81 -19.80 -18.30
C LYS A 34 -8.49 -18.48 -17.93
N ALA A 35 -9.72 -18.32 -18.42
CA ALA A 35 -10.47 -17.09 -18.26
C ALA A 35 -10.60 -16.80 -16.77
N LYS A 36 -10.08 -15.65 -16.33
CA LYS A 36 -10.27 -15.17 -14.96
C LYS A 36 -11.76 -14.88 -14.82
N LYS A 37 -12.52 -15.84 -14.27
CA LYS A 37 -13.93 -15.65 -13.93
C LYS A 37 -14.04 -14.34 -13.15
N THR A 38 -14.76 -13.37 -13.72
CA THR A 38 -15.26 -12.19 -13.02
C THR A 38 -16.42 -12.59 -12.11
N GLY A 39 -16.18 -13.58 -11.23
CA GLY A 39 -17.05 -13.82 -10.09
C GLY A 39 -17.07 -12.55 -9.25
N GLY A 40 -18.27 -12.13 -8.81
CA GLY A 40 -18.45 -10.91 -8.03
C GLY A 40 -17.43 -10.86 -6.89
N LYS A 41 -16.74 -9.73 -6.74
CA LYS A 41 -15.57 -9.56 -5.86
C LYS A 41 -16.00 -9.76 -4.40
N LYS A 42 -15.99 -11.02 -3.94
CA LYS A 42 -16.38 -11.42 -2.57
C LYS A 42 -15.56 -10.58 -1.60
N VAL A 43 -16.23 -9.66 -0.90
CA VAL A 43 -15.62 -8.77 0.09
C VAL A 43 -14.87 -9.66 1.10
N SER A 44 -13.56 -9.44 1.21
CA SER A 44 -12.69 -10.23 2.10
C SER A 44 -13.19 -10.13 3.54
N SER A 45 -13.08 -11.21 4.31
CA SER A 45 -13.41 -11.21 5.75
C SER A 45 -12.63 -10.14 6.50
N MET A 46 -11.35 -9.95 6.17
CA MET A 46 -10.52 -8.87 6.73
C MET A 46 -10.99 -7.47 6.33
N LEU A 47 -11.56 -7.30 5.12
CA LEU A 47 -12.07 -6.01 4.67
C LEU A 47 -13.39 -5.66 5.37
N LYS A 48 -14.22 -6.67 5.66
CA LYS A 48 -15.39 -6.50 6.55
C LYS A 48 -14.97 -6.14 7.97
N LYS A 49 -14.01 -6.90 8.55
CA LYS A 49 -13.53 -6.66 9.91
C LYS A 49 -12.94 -5.26 10.09
N LEU A 50 -12.20 -4.76 9.10
CA LEU A 50 -11.71 -3.39 9.09
C LEU A 50 -12.85 -2.36 9.06
N ILE A 51 -13.89 -2.57 8.25
CA ILE A 51 -15.04 -1.66 8.20
C ILE A 51 -15.84 -1.70 9.51
N GLU A 52 -15.96 -2.86 10.12
CA GLU A 52 -16.58 -3.08 11.44
C GLU A 52 -15.81 -2.33 12.54
N GLU A 53 -14.48 -2.51 12.63
CA GLU A 53 -13.60 -1.75 13.53
C GLU A 53 -13.74 -0.22 13.32
N LEU A 54 -13.72 0.26 12.08
CA LEU A 54 -13.87 1.69 11.75
C LEU A 54 -15.30 2.26 11.97
N LEU A 55 -16.28 1.40 12.31
CA LEU A 55 -17.67 1.76 12.58
C LEU A 55 -18.10 1.50 14.03
N THR A 56 -17.30 0.79 14.82
CA THR A 56 -17.49 0.69 16.28
C THR A 56 -17.23 2.06 16.89
N ASP A 57 -18.28 2.84 17.15
CA ASP A 57 -18.12 4.09 17.87
C ASP A 57 -17.67 3.84 19.32
N VAL A 58 -16.80 4.73 19.80
CA VAL A 58 -16.17 4.57 21.11
C VAL A 58 -17.17 4.97 22.19
N ILE A 59 -18.04 4.03 22.55
CA ILE A 59 -18.59 3.97 23.91
C ILE A 59 -17.38 3.70 24.80
N SER A 60 -16.78 4.78 25.32
CA SER A 60 -15.72 4.70 26.30
C SER A 60 -16.36 4.27 27.61
N ASP A 61 -16.45 2.96 27.84
CA ASP A 61 -16.76 2.44 29.16
C ASP A 61 -15.65 2.85 30.13
N VAL A 62 -15.84 3.99 30.79
CA VAL A 62 -15.08 4.42 31.97
C VAL A 62 -15.59 3.60 33.16
N ALA A 63 -15.50 2.27 33.03
CA ALA A 63 -15.65 1.32 34.10
C ALA A 63 -14.36 1.38 34.94
N GLY A 64 -14.36 2.25 35.95
CA GLY A 64 -13.16 2.59 36.70
C GLY A 64 -12.54 1.39 37.43
N GLU A 65 -11.39 0.93 36.94
CA GLU A 65 -10.58 -0.10 37.61
C GLU A 65 -9.93 0.47 38.88
N ASN A 66 -10.66 0.39 40.00
CA ASN A 66 -10.06 0.47 41.32
C ASN A 66 -9.56 -0.93 41.71
N LEU A 67 -8.33 -1.25 41.28
CA LEU A 67 -7.66 -2.48 41.67
C LEU A 67 -7.21 -2.36 43.14
N GLU A 68 -8.01 -2.90 44.05
CA GLU A 68 -7.70 -2.90 45.48
C GLU A 68 -6.53 -3.86 45.78
N GLU A 69 -5.38 -3.29 46.13
CA GLU A 69 -4.12 -4.02 46.32
C GLU A 69 -4.11 -4.79 47.65
N ALA A 70 -4.17 -6.12 47.58
CA ALA A 70 -4.16 -6.98 48.78
C ALA A 70 -3.43 -8.32 48.60
N SER A 71 -2.60 -8.64 49.60
CA SER A 71 -1.93 -9.93 49.89
C SER A 71 -0.80 -10.41 48.94
N GLU A 72 0.43 -10.35 49.47
CA GLU A 72 1.61 -11.03 48.92
C GLU A 72 1.60 -12.53 49.29
N ASN A 73 1.15 -13.44 48.42
CA ASN A 73 1.76 -14.76 48.17
C ASN A 73 1.04 -15.54 47.05
N GLU A 74 1.80 -16.41 46.38
CA GLU A 74 1.34 -17.43 45.40
C GLU A 74 0.24 -17.01 44.40
N THR A 75 0.38 -15.83 43.78
CA THR A 75 -0.35 -15.49 42.54
C THR A 75 -0.10 -16.60 41.52
N SER A 76 -1.14 -17.39 41.22
CA SER A 76 -1.06 -18.60 40.39
C SER A 76 -0.25 -18.38 39.11
N ASN A 77 0.66 -19.31 38.79
CA ASN A 77 1.48 -19.27 37.57
C ASN A 77 0.61 -19.06 36.31
N PHE A 78 -0.63 -19.55 36.29
CA PHE A 78 -1.55 -19.35 35.18
C PHE A 78 -2.09 -17.92 35.09
N LEU A 79 -2.41 -17.28 36.23
CA LEU A 79 -2.86 -15.88 36.26
C LEU A 79 -1.71 -14.96 35.80
N GLN A 80 -0.52 -15.13 36.40
CA GLN A 80 0.67 -14.39 35.98
C GLN A 80 1.06 -14.59 34.50
N LEU A 81 0.62 -15.67 33.84
CA LEU A 81 0.83 -15.89 32.41
C LEU A 81 -0.29 -15.27 31.57
N TYR A 82 -1.53 -15.27 32.06
CA TYR A 82 -2.67 -14.59 31.45
C TYR A 82 -2.45 -13.06 31.40
N ASP A 83 -2.08 -12.45 32.53
CA ASP A 83 -1.83 -10.99 32.63
C ASP A 83 -0.69 -10.55 31.68
N LYS A 84 0.30 -11.44 31.48
CA LYS A 84 1.41 -11.23 30.53
C LYS A 84 0.98 -11.38 29.06
N ILE A 85 -0.06 -12.14 28.76
CA ILE A 85 -0.65 -12.24 27.42
C ILE A 85 -1.45 -10.97 27.15
N ASP A 86 -2.39 -10.61 28.02
CA ASP A 86 -3.24 -9.42 27.84
C ASP A 86 -2.38 -8.14 27.70
N SER A 87 -1.42 -7.95 28.61
CA SER A 87 -0.48 -6.82 28.57
C SER A 87 0.50 -6.87 27.37
N ALA A 88 0.60 -8.00 26.64
CA ALA A 88 1.33 -8.08 25.38
C ALA A 88 0.42 -7.81 24.17
N GLU A 89 -0.85 -8.22 24.22
CA GLU A 89 -1.84 -7.96 23.17
C GLU A 89 -2.18 -6.46 23.08
N SER A 90 -2.39 -5.78 24.22
CA SER A 90 -2.60 -4.32 24.25
C SER A 90 -1.37 -3.55 23.74
N LYS A 91 -0.14 -3.92 24.13
CA LYS A 91 1.09 -3.33 23.56
C LYS A 91 1.25 -3.59 22.06
N ASN A 92 0.70 -4.70 21.54
CA ASN A 92 0.69 -4.99 20.11
C ASN A 92 -0.40 -4.18 19.37
N GLU A 93 -1.54 -3.88 20.00
CA GLU A 93 -2.53 -2.90 19.50
C GLU A 93 -1.89 -1.51 19.42
N ASP A 94 -1.29 -1.01 20.49
CA ASP A 94 -0.57 0.28 20.54
C ASP A 94 0.49 0.40 19.43
N ALA A 95 1.36 -0.61 19.30
CA ALA A 95 2.39 -0.65 18.28
C ALA A 95 1.81 -0.71 16.86
N SER A 96 0.65 -1.38 16.69
CA SER A 96 -0.05 -1.47 15.41
C SER A 96 -0.66 -0.13 15.00
N GLN A 97 -1.34 0.56 15.93
CA GLN A 97 -1.91 1.88 15.71
C GLN A 97 -0.81 2.93 15.51
N GLY A 98 0.24 2.93 16.34
CA GLY A 98 1.40 3.81 16.21
C GLY A 98 2.14 3.67 14.88
N LEU A 99 2.20 2.45 14.31
CA LEU A 99 2.71 2.23 12.96
C LEU A 99 1.80 2.88 11.90
N ILE A 100 0.47 2.77 12.03
CA ILE A 100 -0.49 3.38 11.10
C ILE A 100 -0.42 4.92 11.19
N TYR A 101 -0.36 5.49 12.39
CA TYR A 101 -0.12 6.92 12.62
C TYR A 101 1.21 7.38 11.98
N SER A 102 2.30 6.64 12.16
CA SER A 102 3.60 6.96 11.54
C SER A 102 3.53 7.00 9.99
N TYR A 103 2.74 6.11 9.37
CA TYR A 103 2.50 6.16 7.93
C TYR A 103 1.57 7.32 7.53
N PHE A 104 0.58 7.67 8.37
CA PHE A 104 -0.29 8.83 8.16
C PHE A 104 0.49 10.14 8.19
N ASP A 105 1.24 10.40 9.27
CA ASP A 105 1.95 11.66 9.51
C ASP A 105 3.02 11.93 8.46
N PHE A 106 3.76 10.90 8.03
CA PHE A 106 4.69 11.02 6.90
C PHE A 106 3.97 11.29 5.57
N GLY A 107 2.77 10.73 5.37
CA GLY A 107 1.94 11.01 4.20
C GLY A 107 1.37 12.43 4.19
N GLU A 108 0.95 12.93 5.36
CA GLU A 108 0.48 14.29 5.58
C GLU A 108 1.60 15.31 5.30
N ALA A 109 2.80 15.10 5.86
CA ALA A 109 3.95 15.98 5.62
C ALA A 109 4.33 16.06 4.12
N VAL A 110 4.42 14.91 3.44
CA VAL A 110 4.69 14.83 2.00
C VAL A 110 3.60 15.52 1.17
N PHE A 111 2.32 15.35 1.53
CA PHE A 111 1.20 15.97 0.81
C PHE A 111 1.07 17.48 1.07
N LYS A 112 1.34 17.94 2.30
CA LYS A 112 1.39 19.36 2.66
C LYS A 112 2.49 20.07 1.86
N ARG A 113 3.69 19.50 1.82
CA ARG A 113 4.82 20.06 1.05
C ARG A 113 4.54 20.08 -0.46
N TYR A 114 3.87 19.05 -0.98
CA TYR A 114 3.37 19.07 -2.36
C TYR A 114 2.34 20.19 -2.61
N LYS A 115 1.40 20.43 -1.69
CA LYS A 115 0.42 21.52 -1.80
C LYS A 115 1.07 22.90 -1.84
N GLU A 116 2.10 23.14 -1.02
CA GLU A 116 2.87 24.38 -1.01
C GLU A 116 3.52 24.64 -2.38
N LEU A 117 4.33 23.69 -2.86
CA LEU A 117 5.09 23.81 -4.10
C LEU A 117 4.20 23.85 -5.35
N LYS A 118 3.03 23.22 -5.32
CA LYS A 118 2.08 23.17 -6.46
C LYS A 118 1.61 24.55 -6.92
N LEU A 119 1.61 25.55 -6.05
CA LEU A 119 1.25 26.92 -6.38
C LEU A 119 2.27 27.60 -7.32
N GLU A 120 3.53 27.15 -7.29
CA GLU A 120 4.65 27.77 -8.02
C GLU A 120 5.14 26.91 -9.19
N HIS A 121 5.28 25.58 -8.98
CA HIS A 121 5.95 24.68 -9.94
C HIS A 121 4.99 23.68 -10.62
N GLY A 122 3.68 23.93 -10.54
CA GLY A 122 2.64 23.08 -11.12
C GLY A 122 2.62 21.67 -10.52
N LYS A 123 2.06 20.70 -11.26
CA LYS A 123 1.93 19.31 -10.76
C LYS A 123 3.28 18.58 -10.70
N ASP A 124 3.93 18.45 -11.85
CA ASP A 124 5.02 17.48 -12.01
C ASP A 124 6.37 18.02 -11.47
N GLY A 125 6.60 19.33 -11.57
CA GLY A 125 7.75 20.00 -10.93
C GLY A 125 7.70 19.86 -9.41
N SER A 126 6.54 20.11 -8.79
CA SER A 126 6.33 19.91 -7.35
C SER A 126 6.52 18.46 -6.91
N GLN A 127 6.06 17.49 -7.71
CA GLN A 127 6.29 16.08 -7.40
C GLN A 127 7.79 15.71 -7.47
N ALA A 128 8.55 16.29 -8.42
CA ALA A 128 9.99 16.10 -8.50
C ALA A 128 10.74 16.74 -7.32
N LEU A 129 10.34 17.96 -6.91
CA LEU A 129 10.93 18.67 -5.77
C LEU A 129 10.65 17.98 -4.43
N VAL A 130 9.41 17.56 -4.16
CA VAL A 130 9.11 16.78 -2.95
C VAL A 130 9.90 15.46 -2.92
N LYS A 131 10.08 14.80 -4.07
CA LYS A 131 10.92 13.58 -4.15
C LYS A 131 12.38 13.89 -3.81
N SER A 132 12.96 14.99 -4.29
CA SER A 132 14.36 15.35 -4.01
C SER A 132 14.57 15.83 -2.58
N GLU A 133 13.63 16.60 -2.00
CA GLU A 133 13.64 17.00 -0.59
C GLU A 133 13.58 15.78 0.34
N VAL A 134 12.63 14.85 0.12
CA VAL A 134 12.52 13.62 0.91
C VAL A 134 13.76 12.74 0.75
N ARG A 135 14.37 12.70 -0.44
CA ARG A 135 15.63 11.95 -0.65
C ARG A 135 16.84 12.60 0.02
N LYS A 136 16.89 13.93 0.08
CA LYS A 136 17.91 14.68 0.84
C LYS A 136 17.79 14.42 2.35
N ALA A 137 16.56 14.28 2.86
CA ALA A 137 16.30 13.94 4.27
C ALA A 137 16.53 12.45 4.61
N ILE A 138 16.31 11.53 3.65
CA ILE A 138 16.44 10.08 3.84
C ILE A 138 17.49 9.52 2.85
N PRO A 139 18.80 9.58 3.20
CA PRO A 139 19.89 9.19 2.31
C PRO A 139 19.97 7.67 2.08
N GLU A 140 20.69 7.26 1.03
CA GLU A 140 20.84 5.87 0.56
C GLU A 140 21.21 4.90 1.70
N ALA A 141 22.16 5.28 2.55
CA ALA A 141 22.64 4.49 3.69
C ALA A 141 21.56 4.18 4.75
N LYS A 142 20.43 4.89 4.76
CA LYS A 142 19.25 4.58 5.59
C LYS A 142 18.17 3.82 4.85
N CYS A 143 18.02 4.01 3.54
CA CYS A 143 16.96 3.41 2.74
C CYS A 143 17.29 3.52 1.24
N SER A 144 17.12 2.42 0.49
CA SER A 144 17.25 2.47 -0.98
C SER A 144 16.08 3.23 -1.64
N ASP A 145 16.33 3.80 -2.82
CA ASP A 145 15.35 4.55 -3.62
C ASP A 145 14.00 3.82 -3.76
N GLU A 146 14.05 2.51 -4.04
CA GLU A 146 12.87 1.67 -4.25
C GLU A 146 12.10 1.37 -2.94
N ALA A 147 12.82 1.20 -1.83
CA ALA A 147 12.21 1.03 -0.51
C ALA A 147 11.58 2.33 0.00
N LEU A 148 12.24 3.47 -0.27
CA LEU A 148 11.72 4.81 0.03
C LEU A 148 10.47 5.12 -0.79
N ARG A 149 10.49 4.87 -2.11
CA ARG A 149 9.31 5.00 -3.00
C ARG A 149 8.13 4.17 -2.46
N LYS A 150 8.35 2.89 -2.16
CA LYS A 150 7.33 2.00 -1.59
C LYS A 150 6.81 2.47 -0.22
N ARG A 151 7.63 3.16 0.60
CA ARG A 151 7.18 3.77 1.86
C ARG A 151 6.31 5.00 1.60
N MET A 152 6.76 5.93 0.75
CA MET A 152 6.00 7.12 0.36
C MET A 152 4.63 6.76 -0.25
N GLU A 153 4.59 5.81 -1.18
CA GLU A 153 3.34 5.33 -1.77
C GLU A 153 2.36 4.75 -0.74
N ARG A 154 2.85 4.05 0.29
CA ARG A 154 2.01 3.54 1.38
C ARG A 154 1.53 4.66 2.29
N SER A 155 2.39 5.62 2.60
CA SER A 155 2.04 6.80 3.39
C SER A 155 0.98 7.66 2.71
N GLU A 156 1.12 7.96 1.42
CA GLU A 156 0.09 8.65 0.62
C GLU A 156 -1.25 7.88 0.63
N LYS A 157 -1.19 6.55 0.54
CA LYS A 157 -2.36 5.66 0.58
C LYS A 157 -3.04 5.65 1.96
N VAL A 158 -2.29 5.67 3.07
CA VAL A 158 -2.83 5.74 4.44
C VAL A 158 -3.40 7.13 4.72
N TYR A 159 -2.63 8.17 4.43
CA TYR A 159 -3.04 9.57 4.60
C TYR A 159 -4.37 9.86 3.88
N LYS A 160 -4.50 9.50 2.59
CA LYS A 160 -5.77 9.71 1.85
C LYS A 160 -6.97 8.99 2.45
N LEU A 161 -6.78 7.80 3.01
CA LEU A 161 -7.87 7.04 3.64
C LEU A 161 -8.35 7.77 4.92
N PHE A 162 -7.46 7.96 5.89
CA PHE A 162 -7.84 8.53 7.19
C PHE A 162 -8.08 10.05 7.15
N ASN A 163 -7.50 10.80 6.22
CA ASN A 163 -7.90 12.20 5.99
C ASN A 163 -9.32 12.30 5.40
N SER A 164 -9.85 11.23 4.80
CA SER A 164 -11.21 11.22 4.26
C SER A 164 -12.25 10.70 5.26
N ILE A 165 -11.93 9.68 6.07
CA ILE A 165 -12.87 9.11 7.05
C ILE A 165 -12.75 9.69 8.47
N GLY A 166 -11.58 10.22 8.83
CA GLY A 166 -11.21 10.67 10.17
C GLY A 166 -9.85 10.11 10.63
N LYS A 167 -8.99 10.93 11.25
CA LYS A 167 -7.71 10.49 11.85
C LYS A 167 -7.95 9.73 13.16
N GLU A 168 -9.02 10.10 13.87
CA GLU A 168 -9.53 9.43 15.07
C GLU A 168 -9.86 7.96 14.82
N LYS A 169 -10.26 7.60 13.58
CA LYS A 169 -10.61 6.24 13.19
C LYS A 169 -9.42 5.27 13.18
N ILE A 170 -8.17 5.75 13.32
CA ILE A 170 -7.00 4.87 13.53
C ILE A 170 -7.04 4.21 14.92
N ALA A 171 -7.55 4.90 15.95
CA ALA A 171 -7.63 4.39 17.33
C ALA A 171 -8.70 3.31 17.55
N GLN A 172 -9.52 3.02 16.52
CA GLN A 172 -10.52 1.95 16.56
C GLN A 172 -9.98 0.62 16.01
N ILE A 173 -8.75 0.63 15.47
CA ILE A 173 -8.14 -0.53 14.81
C ILE A 173 -7.44 -1.39 15.86
N LYS A 174 -8.19 -2.35 16.39
CA LYS A 174 -7.70 -3.27 17.43
C LYS A 174 -6.97 -4.48 16.86
N THR A 175 -7.59 -5.15 15.88
CA THR A 175 -7.18 -6.49 15.44
C THR A 175 -6.91 -6.62 13.95
N THR A 176 -7.28 -5.64 13.10
CA THR A 176 -6.85 -5.63 11.70
C THR A 176 -5.35 -5.36 11.61
N PRO A 177 -4.52 -6.29 11.08
CA PRO A 177 -3.07 -6.08 11.04
C PRO A 177 -2.70 -4.85 10.19
N PRO A 178 -1.76 -3.99 10.63
CA PRO A 178 -1.31 -2.82 9.85
C PRO A 178 -0.86 -3.19 8.43
N GLY A 179 -0.24 -4.35 8.27
CA GLY A 179 0.18 -4.89 6.97
C GLY A 179 -0.96 -5.11 5.97
N PHE A 180 -2.20 -5.29 6.43
CA PHE A 180 -3.39 -5.34 5.56
C PHE A 180 -3.74 -3.93 5.07
N ILE A 181 -3.94 -2.99 6.00
CA ILE A 181 -4.31 -1.58 5.74
C ILE A 181 -3.30 -0.89 4.81
N LEU A 182 -2.00 -1.09 5.08
CA LEU A 182 -0.89 -0.54 4.29
C LEU A 182 -0.86 -1.04 2.84
N ASN A 183 -1.39 -2.23 2.56
CA ASN A 183 -1.34 -2.85 1.23
C ASN A 183 -2.71 -2.92 0.52
N LEU A 184 -3.79 -2.38 1.12
CA LEU A 184 -5.12 -2.24 0.47
C LEU A 184 -5.01 -1.66 -0.95
N THR A 185 -5.68 -2.28 -1.92
CA THR A 185 -5.76 -1.79 -3.31
C THR A 185 -6.58 -0.49 -3.40
N LYS A 186 -6.65 0.11 -4.61
CA LYS A 186 -7.43 1.33 -4.82
C LYS A 186 -8.92 1.08 -4.55
N ASP A 187 -9.53 0.14 -5.26
CA ASP A 187 -10.96 -0.16 -5.13
C ASP A 187 -11.35 -0.68 -3.73
N GLU A 188 -10.41 -1.25 -2.95
CA GLU A 188 -10.68 -1.60 -1.55
C GLU A 188 -10.67 -0.37 -0.63
N LYS A 189 -9.82 0.63 -0.88
CA LYS A 189 -9.89 1.92 -0.18
C LYS A 189 -11.14 2.70 -0.57
N ASP A 190 -11.44 2.77 -1.86
CA ASP A 190 -12.64 3.46 -2.37
C ASP A 190 -13.92 2.82 -1.77
N TYR A 191 -13.94 1.49 -1.57
CA TYR A 191 -15.00 0.77 -0.86
C TYR A 191 -15.05 1.08 0.65
N VAL A 192 -13.93 1.00 1.38
CA VAL A 192 -13.89 1.31 2.83
C VAL A 192 -14.32 2.75 3.09
N MET A 193 -13.84 3.71 2.30
CA MET A 193 -14.28 5.11 2.40
C MET A 193 -15.78 5.25 2.16
N ALA A 194 -16.33 4.56 1.14
CA ALA A 194 -17.76 4.61 0.85
C ALA A 194 -18.62 4.01 1.97
N GLU A 195 -18.27 2.86 2.54
CA GLU A 195 -19.08 2.26 3.63
C GLU A 195 -18.99 3.06 4.93
N VAL A 196 -17.80 3.58 5.30
CA VAL A 196 -17.65 4.40 6.52
C VAL A 196 -18.36 5.76 6.38
N LEU A 197 -18.28 6.41 5.20
CA LEU A 197 -18.94 7.71 4.99
C LEU A 197 -20.46 7.62 4.84
N LYS A 198 -21.02 6.50 4.35
CA LYS A 198 -22.49 6.28 4.34
C LYS A 198 -23.11 6.33 5.74
N GLN A 199 -22.38 5.89 6.76
CA GLN A 199 -22.85 5.90 8.15
C GLN A 199 -22.84 7.30 8.76
N LYS A 200 -21.99 8.22 8.26
CA LYS A 200 -22.00 9.66 8.61
C LYS A 200 -23.10 10.47 7.88
N LEU A 201 -23.98 9.81 7.12
CA LEU A 201 -25.07 10.40 6.31
C LEU A 201 -26.46 9.80 6.64
N ARG A 202 -26.60 9.20 7.82
CA ARG A 202 -27.82 8.58 8.35
C ARG A 202 -28.20 9.23 9.68
#